data_AF-A0A0Q8PZZ9-F1
#
_entry.id   AF-A0A0Q8PZZ9-F1
#
_cell.length_a   1.000
_cell.length_b   1.000
_cell.length_c   1.000
_cell.angle_alpha   90.00
_cell.angle_beta   90.00
_cell.angle_gamma   90.00
#
_symmetry.space_group_name_H-M   'P 1'
#
loop_
_entity.id
_entity.type
_entity.pdbx_description
1 polymer ?
#
loop_
_entity_poly.entity_id
_entity_poly.type
_entity_poly.pdbx_seq_one_letter_code
_entity_poly.pdbx_strand_id
1 'polypeptide(L)'
;MTLHRALASLLLVLLGPLLVACSSEDQGDNADPGQVDSVEVPAVGVCRALTPDDVAMPANATKTVDCKQEHTAETFAAAELPDEFEDAEYDDPELGHFAYRTCSAEFAKFVGADESLVLRTTLSWAWFRPSEKAWSKSARWYRCDAVGGNAASPTYRPLPETAKGMLSGRPDDSWLSCASGPSVAQGAKVPCSQKHDWRAVTTVKLGQPTDEYPGDRVMESRTRSFCSNSVKAWLNYPSEFEFGFTFFHRAEWDAGIRRSVCWAKTTK
;
A
#
# COMPACT_ATOMS: atom_id res chain seq x y z
N MET A 1 34.70 41.79 61.17
CA MET A 1 33.68 40.89 61.75
C MET A 1 32.92 40.28 60.58
N THR A 2 33.49 39.36 59.78
CA THR A 2 33.50 37.88 59.97
C THR A 2 32.13 37.37 60.47
N LEU A 3 31.40 36.48 59.80
CA LEU A 3 31.80 35.16 59.30
C LEU A 3 30.99 34.72 58.07
N HIS A 4 31.68 33.99 57.18
CA HIS A 4 31.14 33.19 56.10
C HIS A 4 30.45 31.92 56.64
N ARG A 5 29.42 31.43 55.96
CA ARG A 5 29.01 30.02 56.02
C ARG A 5 28.83 29.46 54.61
N ALA A 6 29.89 28.80 54.15
CA ALA A 6 29.89 27.89 53.02
C ALA A 6 29.22 26.57 53.41
N LEU A 7 28.43 26.00 52.49
CA LEU A 7 28.03 24.59 52.51
C LEU A 7 28.12 24.08 51.07
N ALA A 8 29.29 23.50 50.77
CA ALA A 8 29.53 22.72 49.57
C ALA A 8 28.84 21.36 49.70
N SER A 9 28.09 20.95 48.68
CA SER A 9 27.56 19.59 48.56
C SER A 9 28.09 18.98 47.27
N LEU A 10 28.77 17.84 47.42
CA LEU A 10 29.46 17.06 46.39
C LEU A 10 28.52 16.66 45.24
N LEU A 11 28.94 16.95 44.00
CA LEU A 11 28.44 16.28 42.79
C LEU A 11 29.27 15.00 42.57
N LEU A 12 28.67 13.83 42.79
CA LEU A 12 29.16 12.56 42.24
C LEU A 12 28.72 12.47 40.78
N VAL A 13 29.67 12.62 39.85
CA VAL A 13 29.45 12.32 38.42
C VAL A 13 29.74 10.83 38.22
N LEU A 14 28.70 9.99 38.21
CA LEU A 14 28.80 8.64 37.67
C LEU A 14 28.84 8.72 36.14
N LEU A 15 30.04 8.66 35.55
CA LEU A 15 30.20 8.35 34.13
C LEU A 15 29.89 6.86 33.90
N GLY A 16 28.63 6.56 33.55
CA GLY A 16 28.28 5.27 32.97
C GLY A 16 28.69 5.21 31.49
N PRO A 17 29.22 4.08 30.98
CA PRO A 17 29.53 3.93 29.57
C PRO A 17 28.25 3.97 28.74
N LEU A 18 28.13 4.97 27.88
CA LEU A 18 27.14 5.01 26.80
C LEU A 18 27.50 3.90 25.81
N LEU A 19 26.88 2.74 25.98
CA LEU A 19 26.75 1.75 24.91
C LEU A 19 25.88 2.41 23.83
N VAL A 20 26.53 3.01 22.83
CA VAL A 20 25.88 3.38 21.57
C VAL A 20 25.52 2.07 20.88
N ALA A 21 24.35 1.53 21.22
CA ALA A 21 23.71 0.52 20.41
C ALA A 21 23.49 1.17 19.03
N CYS A 22 24.25 0.73 18.04
CA CYS A 22 23.95 1.03 16.64
C CYS A 22 22.57 0.42 16.39
N SER A 23 21.51 1.23 16.42
CA SER A 23 20.19 0.78 16.00
C SER A 23 20.25 0.54 14.49
N SER A 24 20.44 -0.71 14.09
CA SER A 24 20.16 -1.09 12.71
C SER A 24 18.66 -0.93 12.50
N GLU A 25 18.28 -0.07 11.55
CA GLU A 25 16.90 -0.02 11.04
C GLU A 25 16.50 -1.44 10.62
N ASP A 26 15.36 -1.91 11.10
CA ASP A 26 14.81 -3.18 10.68
C ASP A 26 14.39 -3.06 9.21
N GLN A 27 14.84 -4.01 8.39
CA GLN A 27 14.60 -4.03 6.94
C GLN A 27 13.95 -5.35 6.52
N GLY A 28 13.18 -5.94 7.44
CA GLY A 28 12.35 -7.12 7.22
C GLY A 28 12.84 -8.35 7.99
N ASP A 29 11.90 -9.27 8.24
CA ASP A 29 12.08 -10.42 9.15
C ASP A 29 13.23 -11.36 8.75
N ASN A 30 13.55 -11.40 7.45
CA ASN A 30 14.62 -12.22 6.87
C ASN A 30 15.43 -11.41 5.85
N ALA A 31 15.96 -10.28 6.30
CA ALA A 31 16.77 -9.38 5.49
C ALA A 31 18.00 -10.10 4.87
N ASP A 32 18.33 -9.76 3.63
CA ASP A 32 19.55 -10.16 2.94
C ASP A 32 20.71 -9.26 3.37
N PRO A 33 21.77 -9.78 4.01
CA PRO A 33 22.94 -8.97 4.36
C PRO A 33 23.58 -8.24 3.19
N GLY A 34 23.41 -8.73 1.95
CA GLY A 34 23.88 -8.07 0.74
C GLY A 34 22.97 -6.93 0.23
N GLN A 35 21.72 -6.85 0.70
CA GLN A 35 20.77 -5.79 0.33
C GLN A 35 20.54 -4.76 1.44
N VAL A 36 20.81 -5.12 2.70
CA VAL A 36 20.72 -4.19 3.84
C VAL A 36 21.63 -2.99 3.62
N ASP A 37 21.04 -1.78 3.68
CA ASP A 37 21.73 -0.50 3.45
C ASP A 37 22.42 -0.38 2.08
N SER A 38 22.00 -1.18 1.09
CA SER A 38 22.48 -1.06 -0.28
C SER A 38 22.07 0.29 -0.87
N VAL A 39 23.01 0.94 -1.56
CA VAL A 39 22.75 2.17 -2.32
C VAL A 39 22.27 1.89 -3.74
N GLU A 40 22.41 0.65 -4.22
CA GLU A 40 22.05 0.24 -5.57
C GLU A 40 20.53 0.12 -5.73
N VAL A 41 20.03 0.52 -6.91
CA VAL A 41 18.64 0.31 -7.30
C VAL A 41 18.32 -1.19 -7.31
N PRO A 42 17.26 -1.64 -6.61
CA PRO A 42 16.84 -3.04 -6.63
C PRO A 42 16.48 -3.56 -8.03
N ALA A 43 16.81 -4.82 -8.32
CA ALA A 43 16.47 -5.46 -9.58
C ALA A 43 14.94 -5.64 -9.74
N VAL A 44 14.44 -5.41 -10.96
CA VAL A 44 13.05 -5.68 -11.35
C VAL A 44 12.88 -7.15 -11.74
N GLY A 45 11.73 -7.74 -11.43
CA GLY A 45 11.38 -9.13 -11.73
C GLY A 45 11.86 -10.15 -10.69
N VAL A 46 12.34 -9.69 -9.53
CA VAL A 46 12.71 -10.56 -8.41
C VAL A 46 11.52 -10.78 -7.47
N CYS A 47 11.48 -11.95 -6.84
CA CYS A 47 10.39 -12.37 -5.97
C CYS A 47 10.82 -12.43 -4.50
N ARG A 48 9.89 -12.16 -3.59
CA ARG A 48 10.11 -12.18 -2.13
C ARG A 48 8.90 -12.79 -1.41
N ALA A 49 9.15 -13.34 -0.23
CA ALA A 49 8.10 -13.74 0.71
C ALA A 49 7.91 -12.60 1.73
N LEU A 50 7.19 -11.56 1.34
CA LEU A 50 6.86 -10.43 2.22
C LEU A 50 5.66 -10.76 3.12
N THR A 51 5.72 -10.31 4.36
CA THR A 51 4.61 -10.27 5.32
C THR A 51 3.94 -8.88 5.32
N PRO A 52 2.76 -8.73 5.94
CA PRO A 52 2.20 -7.40 6.18
C PRO A 52 3.12 -6.48 7.00
N ASP A 53 3.88 -7.03 7.94
CA ASP A 53 4.83 -6.26 8.75
C ASP A 53 6.01 -5.77 7.89
N ASP A 54 6.53 -6.60 6.98
CA ASP A 54 7.55 -6.20 6.00
C ASP A 54 7.08 -5.04 5.12
N VAL A 55 5.81 -5.08 4.66
CA VAL A 55 5.23 -4.04 3.79
C VAL A 55 4.94 -2.74 4.54
N ALA A 56 4.76 -2.80 5.86
CA ALA A 56 4.57 -1.61 6.69
C ALA A 56 5.86 -0.79 6.89
N MET A 57 7.03 -1.36 6.57
CA MET A 57 8.32 -0.70 6.69
C MET A 57 8.60 0.23 5.51
N PRO A 58 9.20 1.43 5.72
CA PRO A 58 9.60 2.31 4.62
C PRO A 58 10.72 1.72 3.75
N ALA A 59 11.64 0.97 4.36
CA ALA A 59 12.74 0.28 3.69
C ALA A 59 12.61 -1.23 3.93
N ASN A 60 12.92 -2.02 2.91
CA ASN A 60 12.86 -3.48 3.00
C ASN A 60 13.96 -4.13 2.17
N ALA A 61 14.71 -5.02 2.80
CA ALA A 61 15.81 -5.79 2.23
C ALA A 61 15.53 -7.30 2.34
N THR A 62 14.27 -7.73 2.45
CA THR A 62 13.90 -9.15 2.53
C THR A 62 14.53 -9.93 1.37
N LYS A 63 15.11 -11.09 1.70
CA LYS A 63 15.79 -11.96 0.73
C LYS A 63 14.92 -12.28 -0.49
N THR A 64 15.56 -12.26 -1.64
CA THR A 64 14.94 -12.74 -2.89
C THR A 64 14.87 -14.26 -2.91
N VAL A 65 13.80 -14.80 -3.49
CA VAL A 65 13.60 -16.22 -3.77
C VAL A 65 13.41 -16.43 -5.27
N ASP A 66 13.61 -17.66 -5.74
CA ASP A 66 13.24 -18.04 -7.11
C ASP A 66 11.71 -17.89 -7.25
N CYS A 67 11.23 -17.18 -8.27
CA CYS A 67 9.80 -16.95 -8.49
C CYS A 67 8.98 -18.23 -8.73
N LYS A 68 9.63 -19.35 -9.04
CA LYS A 68 8.98 -20.68 -9.11
C LYS A 68 8.71 -21.27 -7.74
N GLN A 69 9.35 -20.75 -6.70
CA GLN A 69 9.03 -21.07 -5.31
C GLN A 69 7.88 -20.19 -4.82
N GLU A 70 7.26 -20.61 -3.72
CA GLU A 70 6.22 -19.83 -3.07
C GLU A 70 6.76 -18.44 -2.68
N HIS A 71 6.09 -17.40 -3.16
CA HIS A 71 6.41 -16.00 -2.87
C HIS A 71 5.11 -15.19 -2.84
N THR A 72 5.12 -14.07 -2.13
CA THR A 72 3.95 -13.21 -1.93
C THR A 72 4.10 -11.84 -2.58
N ALA A 73 5.30 -11.54 -3.09
CA ALA A 73 5.62 -10.28 -3.72
C ALA A 73 6.54 -10.43 -4.96
N GLU A 74 6.33 -9.58 -5.96
CA GLU A 74 7.17 -9.45 -7.16
C GLU A 74 7.50 -7.98 -7.41
N THR A 75 8.78 -7.62 -7.52
CA THR A 75 9.20 -6.27 -7.88
C THR A 75 8.87 -6.01 -9.34
N PHE A 76 7.91 -5.12 -9.63
CA PHE A 76 7.49 -4.81 -11.00
C PHE A 76 8.07 -3.49 -11.53
N ALA A 77 8.53 -2.61 -10.64
CA ALA A 77 9.18 -1.36 -11.01
C ALA A 77 10.23 -0.97 -9.95
N ALA A 78 11.37 -0.48 -10.39
CA ALA A 78 12.37 0.15 -9.55
C ALA A 78 13.25 1.07 -10.41
N ALA A 79 13.56 2.26 -9.90
CA ALA A 79 14.42 3.23 -10.57
C ALA A 79 14.94 4.27 -9.58
N GLU A 80 15.89 5.09 -10.02
CA GLU A 80 16.26 6.31 -9.31
C GLU A 80 15.04 7.25 -9.23
N LEU A 81 14.98 8.00 -8.14
CA LEU A 81 14.06 9.10 -7.95
C LEU A 81 14.44 10.24 -8.92
N PRO A 82 13.45 11.01 -9.39
CA PRO A 82 13.73 12.21 -10.17
C PRO A 82 14.63 13.20 -9.40
N ASP A 83 15.43 13.99 -10.13
CA ASP A 83 16.38 14.98 -9.58
C ASP A 83 15.74 15.96 -8.58
N GLU A 84 14.43 16.22 -8.67
CA GLU A 84 13.71 17.08 -7.72
C GLU A 84 13.71 16.54 -6.27
N PHE A 85 14.02 15.25 -6.08
CA PHE A 85 14.13 14.61 -4.77
C PHE A 85 15.59 14.41 -4.30
N GLU A 86 16.59 14.96 -4.99
CA GLU A 86 18.00 14.84 -4.60
C GLU A 86 18.22 15.33 -3.15
N ASP A 87 17.67 16.51 -2.84
CA ASP A 87 17.74 17.17 -1.54
C ASP A 87 16.51 16.91 -0.63
N ALA A 88 15.64 15.97 -1.01
CA ALA A 88 14.45 15.67 -0.21
C ALA A 88 14.82 15.08 1.16
N GLU A 89 14.07 15.45 2.19
CA GLU A 89 14.12 14.79 3.49
C GLU A 89 13.61 13.35 3.36
N TYR A 90 14.07 12.46 4.24
CA TYR A 90 13.74 11.04 4.17
C TYR A 90 12.23 10.79 4.17
N ASP A 91 11.48 11.56 4.98
CA ASP A 91 10.04 11.46 5.18
C ASP A 91 9.22 12.53 4.43
N ASP A 92 9.78 13.13 3.37
CA ASP A 92 9.08 14.13 2.56
C ASP A 92 7.71 13.59 2.06
N PRO A 93 6.59 14.25 2.39
CA PRO A 93 5.27 13.86 1.90
C PRO A 93 5.14 13.83 0.37
N GLU A 94 5.83 14.71 -0.35
CA GLU A 94 5.79 14.75 -1.82
C GLU A 94 6.48 13.53 -2.44
N LEU A 95 7.47 12.95 -1.75
CA LEU A 95 8.06 11.66 -2.16
C LEU A 95 7.01 10.54 -2.09
N GLY A 96 6.21 10.51 -1.02
CA GLY A 96 5.10 9.57 -0.87
C GLY A 96 4.04 9.76 -1.96
N HIS A 97 3.68 11.00 -2.28
CA HIS A 97 2.76 11.33 -3.36
C HIS A 97 3.30 10.89 -4.73
N PHE A 98 4.58 11.15 -5.00
CA PHE A 98 5.26 10.69 -6.21
C PHE A 98 5.23 9.17 -6.32
N ALA A 99 5.70 8.46 -5.29
CA ALA A 99 5.76 7.00 -5.28
C ALA A 99 4.37 6.40 -5.46
N TYR A 100 3.35 6.95 -4.81
CA TYR A 100 1.98 6.49 -4.96
C TYR A 100 1.49 6.59 -6.41
N ARG A 101 1.65 7.75 -7.05
CA ARG A 101 1.23 7.96 -8.45
C ARG A 101 1.98 7.03 -9.40
N THR A 102 3.29 6.94 -9.23
CA THR A 102 4.19 6.12 -10.07
C THR A 102 3.88 4.64 -9.93
N CYS A 103 3.88 4.10 -8.70
CA CYS A 103 3.60 2.69 -8.46
C CYS A 103 2.16 2.32 -8.86
N SER A 104 1.17 3.18 -8.64
CA SER A 104 -0.21 2.91 -9.08
C SER A 104 -0.33 2.76 -10.60
N ALA A 105 0.30 3.66 -11.36
CA ALA A 105 0.26 3.65 -12.82
C ALA A 105 1.00 2.42 -13.39
N GLU A 106 2.22 2.16 -12.90
CA GLU A 106 3.00 1.00 -13.31
C GLU A 106 2.35 -0.32 -12.89
N PHE A 107 1.70 -0.39 -11.72
CA PHE A 107 0.97 -1.57 -11.26
C PHE A 107 -0.18 -1.92 -12.20
N ALA A 108 -1.04 -0.95 -12.52
CA ALA A 108 -2.17 -1.15 -13.42
C ALA A 108 -1.73 -1.71 -14.78
N LYS A 109 -0.65 -1.13 -15.35
CA LYS A 109 -0.03 -1.60 -16.59
C LYS A 109 0.56 -3.00 -16.45
N PHE A 110 1.27 -3.27 -15.36
CA PHE A 110 1.93 -4.54 -15.11
C PHE A 110 0.95 -5.71 -15.01
N VAL A 111 -0.13 -5.55 -14.23
CA VAL A 111 -1.14 -6.60 -14.03
C VAL A 111 -2.16 -6.66 -15.17
N GLY A 112 -2.14 -5.66 -16.07
CA GLY A 112 -3.03 -5.56 -17.22
C GLY A 112 -4.47 -5.21 -16.85
N ALA A 113 -4.64 -4.28 -15.92
CA ALA A 113 -5.93 -3.81 -15.42
C ALA A 113 -6.17 -2.33 -15.72
N ASP A 114 -7.44 -1.95 -15.82
CA ASP A 114 -7.83 -0.54 -15.79
C ASP A 114 -7.98 -0.03 -14.35
N GLU A 115 -8.17 1.29 -14.21
CA GLU A 115 -8.34 1.97 -12.91
C GLU A 115 -9.56 1.44 -12.12
N SER A 116 -10.58 0.90 -12.80
CA SER A 116 -11.74 0.30 -12.12
C SER A 116 -11.38 -1.06 -11.52
N LEU A 117 -10.63 -1.87 -12.24
CA LEU A 117 -10.30 -3.22 -11.85
C LEU A 117 -9.23 -3.26 -10.76
N VAL A 118 -8.23 -2.37 -10.79
CA VAL A 118 -7.23 -2.26 -9.70
C VAL A 118 -7.86 -1.89 -8.34
N LEU A 119 -9.01 -1.21 -8.34
CA LEU A 119 -9.76 -0.88 -7.13
C LEU A 119 -10.72 -2.00 -6.69
N ARG A 120 -10.84 -3.08 -7.47
CA ARG A 120 -11.77 -4.20 -7.23
C ARG A 120 -11.05 -5.54 -7.14
N THR A 121 -9.74 -5.53 -6.95
CA THR A 121 -8.91 -6.72 -6.76
C THR A 121 -8.43 -6.83 -5.31
N THR A 122 -8.04 -8.04 -4.90
CA THR A 122 -7.31 -8.29 -3.65
C THR A 122 -5.80 -8.14 -3.83
N LEU A 123 -5.31 -8.06 -5.07
CA LEU A 123 -3.92 -7.76 -5.39
C LEU A 123 -3.68 -6.27 -5.13
N SER A 124 -2.58 -5.94 -4.47
CA SER A 124 -2.16 -4.55 -4.24
C SER A 124 -0.71 -4.40 -4.65
N TRP A 125 -0.16 -3.25 -4.33
CA TRP A 125 1.26 -2.99 -4.39
C TRP A 125 1.73 -2.35 -3.08
N ALA A 126 3.03 -2.47 -2.83
CA ALA A 126 3.79 -1.77 -1.80
C ALA A 126 4.89 -0.97 -2.48
N TRP A 127 5.34 0.11 -1.84
CA TRP A 127 6.51 0.84 -2.30
C TRP A 127 7.54 0.93 -1.17
N PHE A 128 8.81 0.93 -1.54
CA PHE A 128 9.94 1.03 -0.63
C PHE A 128 10.93 2.07 -1.13
N ARG A 129 11.66 2.64 -0.19
CA ARG A 129 12.79 3.55 -0.41
C ARG A 129 14.06 2.97 0.23
N PRO A 130 15.26 3.56 -0.01
CA PRO A 130 16.48 3.15 0.67
C PRO A 130 16.31 3.24 2.19
N SER A 131 17.11 2.49 2.96
CA SER A 131 17.17 2.71 4.41
C SER A 131 17.69 4.11 4.73
N GLU A 132 17.47 4.61 5.95
CA GLU A 132 18.03 5.91 6.37
C GLU A 132 19.56 5.96 6.21
N LYS A 133 20.22 4.82 6.41
CA LYS A 133 21.66 4.69 6.24
C LYS A 133 22.09 4.68 4.77
N ALA A 134 21.29 4.13 3.87
CA ALA A 134 21.55 4.27 2.43
C ALA A 134 21.21 5.69 1.94
N TRP A 135 20.14 6.29 2.46
CA TRP A 135 19.72 7.66 2.16
C TRP A 135 20.78 8.69 2.55
N SER A 136 21.40 8.54 3.72
CA SER A 136 22.53 9.38 4.17
C SER A 136 23.80 9.21 3.32
N LYS A 137 23.88 8.15 2.51
CA LYS A 137 24.91 7.93 1.49
C LYS A 137 24.45 8.35 0.09
N SER A 138 23.42 9.18 0.01
CA SER A 138 22.85 9.72 -1.24
C SER A 138 22.16 8.67 -2.13
N ALA A 139 21.76 7.52 -1.59
CA ALA A 139 20.87 6.62 -2.33
C ALA A 139 19.51 7.29 -2.50
N ARG A 140 18.99 7.32 -3.74
CA ARG A 140 17.74 7.98 -4.11
C ARG A 140 16.97 7.11 -5.09
N TRP A 141 16.47 5.96 -4.64
CA TRP A 141 15.68 5.08 -5.49
C TRP A 141 14.28 4.82 -4.94
N TYR A 142 13.39 4.28 -5.77
CA TYR A 142 12.12 3.71 -5.35
C TYR A 142 11.99 2.28 -5.88
N ARG A 143 11.28 1.43 -5.13
CA ARG A 143 10.92 0.07 -5.52
C ARG A 143 9.43 -0.14 -5.33
N CYS A 144 8.72 -0.63 -6.34
CA CYS A 144 7.32 -1.02 -6.26
C CYS A 144 7.21 -2.55 -6.38
N ASP A 145 6.59 -3.18 -5.38
CA ASP A 145 6.35 -4.62 -5.33
C ASP A 145 4.85 -4.89 -5.44
N ALA A 146 4.44 -5.78 -6.33
CA ALA A 146 3.07 -6.30 -6.39
C ALA A 146 2.93 -7.30 -5.25
N VAL A 147 1.83 -7.26 -4.49
CA VAL A 147 1.62 -8.10 -3.31
C VAL A 147 0.27 -8.82 -3.36
N GLY A 148 0.27 -10.09 -2.95
CA GLY A 148 -0.90 -10.97 -2.95
C GLY A 148 -1.97 -10.66 -1.89
N GLY A 149 -2.15 -9.40 -1.53
CA GLY A 149 -3.10 -8.91 -0.53
C GLY A 149 -3.10 -7.39 -0.50
N ASN A 150 -3.80 -6.80 0.48
CA ASN A 150 -3.84 -5.35 0.69
C ASN A 150 -3.51 -5.01 2.15
N ALA A 151 -3.47 -3.71 2.49
CA ALA A 151 -3.12 -3.24 3.83
C ALA A 151 -4.02 -3.77 4.96
N ALA A 152 -5.22 -4.26 4.66
CA ALA A 152 -6.13 -4.86 5.65
C ALA A 152 -6.01 -6.40 5.73
N SER A 153 -5.14 -7.01 4.92
CA SER A 153 -4.99 -8.46 4.87
C SER A 153 -4.10 -8.94 6.03
N PRO A 154 -4.56 -9.89 6.87
CA PRO A 154 -3.76 -10.40 7.97
C PRO A 154 -2.58 -11.26 7.50
N THR A 155 -2.66 -11.78 6.27
CA THR A 155 -1.60 -12.50 5.57
C THR A 155 -1.68 -12.20 4.08
N TYR A 156 -0.56 -12.31 3.39
CA TYR A 156 -0.52 -12.25 1.93
C TYR A 156 -0.60 -13.63 1.30
N ARG A 157 -1.26 -13.69 0.15
CA ARG A 157 -1.43 -14.92 -0.60
C ARG A 157 -0.24 -15.14 -1.55
N PRO A 158 0.13 -16.39 -1.80
CA PRO A 158 1.10 -16.70 -2.83
C PRO A 158 0.69 -16.18 -4.20
N LEU A 159 1.65 -15.58 -4.90
CA LEU A 159 1.55 -15.21 -6.30
C LEU A 159 1.94 -16.42 -7.18
N PRO A 160 1.45 -16.52 -8.43
CA PRO A 160 2.05 -17.36 -9.46
C PRO A 160 3.46 -16.87 -9.81
N GLU A 161 4.18 -17.57 -10.68
CA GLU A 161 5.55 -17.22 -11.10
C GLU A 161 5.72 -15.76 -11.54
N THR A 162 4.67 -15.13 -12.08
CA THR A 162 4.61 -13.68 -12.25
C THR A 162 3.18 -13.17 -12.14
N ALA A 163 2.99 -12.02 -11.48
CA ALA A 163 1.74 -11.27 -11.45
C ALA A 163 1.49 -10.45 -12.73
N LYS A 164 2.46 -10.42 -13.66
CA LYS A 164 2.32 -9.74 -14.94
C LYS A 164 1.11 -10.27 -15.72
N GLY A 165 0.21 -9.37 -16.08
CA GLY A 165 -0.99 -9.68 -16.86
C GLY A 165 -2.04 -10.51 -16.12
N MET A 166 -1.91 -10.75 -14.81
CA MET A 166 -2.83 -11.59 -14.03
C MET A 166 -4.29 -11.11 -14.07
N LEU A 167 -4.52 -9.81 -14.26
CA LEU A 167 -5.84 -9.20 -14.34
C LEU A 167 -6.30 -8.94 -15.78
N SER A 168 -5.53 -9.38 -16.79
CA SER A 168 -5.90 -9.25 -18.19
C SER A 168 -7.05 -10.19 -18.55
N GLY A 169 -7.92 -9.72 -19.46
CA GLY A 169 -9.06 -10.52 -19.93
C GLY A 169 -10.16 -10.65 -18.87
N ARG A 170 -10.54 -11.89 -18.52
CA ARG A 170 -11.51 -12.16 -17.45
C ARG A 170 -10.72 -12.51 -16.17
N PRO A 171 -10.69 -11.62 -15.16
CA PRO A 171 -9.96 -11.88 -13.93
C PRO A 171 -10.53 -13.09 -13.20
N ASP A 172 -9.64 -13.88 -12.61
CA ASP A 172 -10.02 -14.96 -11.70
C ASP A 172 -10.70 -14.37 -10.45
N ASP A 173 -11.82 -14.95 -10.04
CA ASP A 173 -12.54 -14.61 -8.82
C ASP A 173 -11.64 -14.76 -7.57
N SER A 174 -10.59 -15.56 -7.64
CA SER A 174 -9.58 -15.64 -6.59
C SER A 174 -8.86 -14.31 -6.39
N TRP A 175 -8.79 -13.40 -7.36
CA TRP A 175 -8.12 -12.10 -7.22
C TRP A 175 -9.09 -10.93 -7.15
N LEU A 176 -10.40 -11.17 -7.11
CA LEU A 176 -11.39 -10.10 -7.02
C LEU A 176 -11.85 -9.85 -5.58
N SER A 177 -12.17 -8.59 -5.30
CA SER A 177 -12.53 -8.10 -3.97
C SER A 177 -14.01 -8.33 -3.68
N CYS A 178 -14.27 -9.14 -2.66
CA CYS A 178 -15.59 -9.42 -2.10
C CYS A 178 -15.57 -9.16 -0.59
N ALA A 179 -16.75 -9.17 0.05
CA ALA A 179 -16.85 -9.05 1.50
C ALA A 179 -17.88 -10.02 2.09
N SER A 180 -17.53 -10.61 3.23
CA SER A 180 -18.41 -11.50 4.00
C SER A 180 -18.87 -10.77 5.26
N GLY A 181 -20.19 -10.68 5.47
CA GLY A 181 -20.80 -10.02 6.62
C GLY A 181 -22.04 -9.18 6.28
N PRO A 182 -22.67 -8.59 7.31
CA PRO A 182 -23.96 -7.90 7.17
C PRO A 182 -23.89 -6.62 6.33
N SER A 183 -22.70 -6.05 6.14
CA SER A 183 -22.47 -4.87 5.31
C SER A 183 -21.05 -4.87 4.76
N VAL A 184 -20.80 -4.06 3.72
CA VAL A 184 -19.46 -3.86 3.15
C VAL A 184 -18.49 -3.25 4.17
N ALA A 185 -18.97 -2.34 5.03
CA ALA A 185 -18.13 -1.63 6.00
C ALA A 185 -17.68 -2.54 7.15
N GLN A 186 -18.57 -3.41 7.64
CA GLN A 186 -18.27 -4.33 8.75
C GLN A 186 -17.77 -5.70 8.29
N GLY A 187 -17.99 -6.04 7.02
CA GLY A 187 -17.67 -7.35 6.47
C GLY A 187 -16.18 -7.52 6.20
N ALA A 188 -15.67 -8.71 6.55
CA ALA A 188 -14.30 -9.13 6.25
C ALA A 188 -14.08 -9.14 4.73
N LYS A 189 -13.00 -8.51 4.27
CA LYS A 189 -12.61 -8.52 2.86
C LYS A 189 -12.06 -9.89 2.51
N VAL A 190 -12.60 -10.51 1.47
CA VAL A 190 -12.28 -11.87 1.04
C VAL A 190 -12.18 -11.94 -0.48
N PRO A 191 -11.40 -12.88 -1.03
CA PRO A 191 -11.49 -13.25 -2.45
C PRO A 191 -12.90 -13.64 -2.85
N CYS A 192 -13.34 -13.24 -4.03
CA CYS A 192 -14.64 -13.64 -4.57
C CYS A 192 -14.76 -15.15 -4.84
N SER A 193 -13.64 -15.89 -4.88
CA SER A 193 -13.65 -17.36 -4.92
C SER A 193 -14.20 -17.98 -3.64
N GLN A 194 -14.10 -17.29 -2.50
CA GLN A 194 -14.64 -17.72 -1.21
C GLN A 194 -16.12 -17.34 -1.04
N LYS A 195 -16.76 -17.87 0.00
CA LYS A 195 -18.12 -17.48 0.40
C LYS A 195 -18.15 -15.99 0.75
N HIS A 196 -19.16 -15.27 0.24
CA HIS A 196 -19.29 -13.83 0.46
C HIS A 196 -20.73 -13.36 0.27
N ASP A 197 -21.04 -12.23 0.90
CA ASP A 197 -22.35 -11.58 0.83
C ASP A 197 -22.33 -10.36 -0.12
N TRP A 198 -21.14 -9.85 -0.45
CA TRP A 198 -20.95 -8.65 -1.26
C TRP A 198 -19.84 -8.83 -2.29
N ARG A 199 -20.05 -8.29 -3.49
CA ARG A 199 -19.05 -8.24 -4.57
C ARG A 199 -18.78 -6.81 -5.00
N ALA A 200 -17.51 -6.44 -5.18
CA ALA A 200 -17.14 -5.17 -5.81
C ALA A 200 -17.38 -5.27 -7.33
N VAL A 201 -18.42 -4.60 -7.82
CA VAL A 201 -18.93 -4.80 -9.19
C VAL A 201 -18.51 -3.73 -10.17
N THR A 202 -18.27 -2.50 -9.69
CA THR A 202 -17.83 -1.39 -10.54
C THR A 202 -17.24 -0.26 -9.69
N THR A 203 -16.67 0.74 -10.34
CA THR A 203 -16.24 1.99 -9.71
C THR A 203 -16.92 3.19 -10.36
N VAL A 204 -16.99 4.29 -9.62
CA VAL A 204 -17.51 5.57 -10.11
C VAL A 204 -16.43 6.63 -10.02
N LYS A 205 -16.23 7.39 -11.11
CA LYS A 205 -15.38 8.59 -11.11
C LYS A 205 -16.12 9.77 -10.47
N LEU A 206 -15.48 10.41 -9.48
CA LEU A 206 -16.07 11.46 -8.64
C LEU A 206 -15.48 12.86 -8.89
N GLY A 207 -14.39 12.94 -9.67
CA GLY A 207 -13.76 14.20 -10.06
C GLY A 207 -12.68 14.02 -11.12
N GLN A 208 -12.14 15.14 -11.57
CA GLN A 208 -10.97 15.24 -12.44
C GLN A 208 -9.68 15.40 -11.61
N PRO A 209 -8.50 15.18 -12.22
CA PRO A 209 -7.23 15.31 -11.51
C PRO A 209 -7.04 16.67 -10.81
N THR A 210 -7.48 17.75 -11.46
CA THR A 210 -7.34 19.14 -10.97
C THR A 210 -8.47 19.61 -10.04
N ASP A 211 -9.47 18.77 -9.79
CA ASP A 211 -10.59 19.16 -8.92
C ASP A 211 -10.14 19.20 -7.45
N GLU A 212 -10.61 20.20 -6.71
CA GLU A 212 -10.45 20.24 -5.26
C GLU A 212 -11.24 19.10 -4.59
N TYR A 213 -10.72 18.61 -3.46
CA TYR A 213 -11.42 17.60 -2.67
C TYR A 213 -12.77 18.15 -2.18
N PRO A 214 -13.91 17.56 -2.60
CA PRO A 214 -15.23 18.14 -2.35
C PRO A 214 -15.74 17.93 -0.91
N GLY A 215 -14.98 17.22 -0.08
CA GLY A 215 -15.35 16.87 1.30
C GLY A 215 -16.16 15.58 1.40
N ASP A 216 -16.00 14.88 2.52
CA ASP A 216 -16.53 13.54 2.77
C ASP A 216 -18.04 13.44 2.56
N ARG A 217 -18.80 14.46 3.00
CA ARG A 217 -20.26 14.49 2.85
C ARG A 217 -20.68 14.49 1.37
N VAL A 218 -19.95 15.22 0.53
CA VAL A 218 -20.22 15.29 -0.91
C VAL A 218 -19.78 13.99 -1.59
N MET A 219 -18.61 13.45 -1.20
CA MET A 219 -18.12 12.16 -1.68
C MET A 219 -19.13 11.04 -1.40
N GLU A 220 -19.63 10.94 -0.18
CA GLU A 220 -20.60 9.93 0.23
C GLU A 220 -21.91 10.06 -0.57
N SER A 221 -22.46 11.28 -0.65
CA SER A 221 -23.72 11.55 -1.35
C SER A 221 -23.66 11.21 -2.84
N ARG A 222 -22.57 11.62 -3.51
CA ARG A 222 -22.33 11.30 -4.93
C ARG A 222 -22.15 9.79 -5.11
N THR A 223 -21.28 9.17 -4.31
CA THR A 223 -21.03 7.73 -4.38
C THR A 223 -22.32 6.92 -4.21
N ARG A 224 -23.13 7.22 -3.20
CA ARG A 224 -24.41 6.53 -2.94
C ARG A 224 -25.34 6.59 -4.14
N SER A 225 -25.49 7.78 -4.73
CA SER A 225 -26.37 8.02 -5.87
C SER A 225 -25.91 7.23 -7.11
N PHE A 226 -24.62 7.28 -7.42
CA PHE A 226 -24.05 6.55 -8.56
C PHE A 226 -24.05 5.05 -8.37
N CYS A 227 -23.69 4.55 -7.19
CA CYS A 227 -23.66 3.12 -6.92
C CYS A 227 -25.05 2.49 -6.94
N SER A 228 -26.10 3.18 -6.47
CA SER A 228 -27.49 2.71 -6.60
C SER A 228 -27.84 2.39 -8.06
N ASN A 229 -27.57 3.33 -8.97
CA ASN A 229 -27.87 3.17 -10.40
C ASN A 229 -26.97 2.13 -11.06
N SER A 230 -25.67 2.14 -10.76
CA SER A 230 -24.69 1.28 -11.42
C SER A 230 -24.84 -0.17 -10.99
N VAL A 231 -25.12 -0.43 -9.71
CA VAL A 231 -25.39 -1.78 -9.19
C VAL A 231 -26.72 -2.29 -9.73
N LYS A 232 -27.77 -1.46 -9.80
CA LYS A 232 -29.04 -1.85 -10.42
C LYS A 232 -28.85 -2.29 -11.87
N ALA A 233 -28.08 -1.54 -12.66
CA ALA A 233 -27.77 -1.90 -14.04
C ALA A 233 -26.95 -3.20 -14.13
N TRP A 234 -25.94 -3.35 -13.27
CA TRP A 234 -25.13 -4.57 -13.20
C TRP A 234 -25.95 -5.82 -12.86
N LEU A 235 -26.96 -5.69 -11.99
CA LEU A 235 -27.92 -6.74 -11.63
C LEU A 235 -29.03 -6.96 -12.68
N ASN A 236 -28.98 -6.30 -13.84
CA ASN A 236 -30.02 -6.35 -14.87
C ASN A 236 -31.40 -5.84 -14.40
N TYR A 237 -31.40 -4.71 -13.67
CA TYR A 237 -32.56 -3.91 -13.29
C TYR A 237 -33.68 -4.64 -12.52
N PRO A 238 -33.38 -5.32 -11.40
CA PRO A 238 -34.42 -5.92 -10.56
C PRO A 238 -35.29 -4.84 -9.88
N SER A 239 -36.48 -5.25 -9.44
CA SER A 239 -37.37 -4.40 -8.63
C SER A 239 -36.82 -4.14 -7.23
N GLU A 240 -36.14 -5.14 -6.66
CA GLU A 240 -35.53 -5.09 -5.33
C GLU A 240 -34.07 -5.52 -5.41
N PHE A 241 -33.19 -4.78 -4.74
CA PHE A 241 -31.77 -5.09 -4.64
C PHE A 241 -31.14 -4.35 -3.46
N GLU A 242 -30.01 -4.86 -2.99
CA GLU A 242 -29.18 -4.21 -1.97
C GLU A 242 -27.82 -3.85 -2.57
N PHE A 243 -27.32 -2.68 -2.21
CA PHE A 243 -26.01 -2.19 -2.63
C PHE A 243 -25.27 -1.54 -1.47
N GLY A 244 -23.95 -1.54 -1.57
CA GLY A 244 -23.04 -0.83 -0.67
C GLY A 244 -22.01 -0.04 -1.46
N PHE A 245 -21.19 0.73 -0.77
CA PHE A 245 -20.11 1.49 -1.37
C PHE A 245 -18.95 1.70 -0.39
N THR A 246 -17.75 1.88 -0.95
CA THR A 246 -16.59 2.41 -0.24
C THR A 246 -16.06 3.61 -1.02
N PHE A 247 -15.65 4.66 -0.32
CA PHE A 247 -15.10 5.87 -0.91
C PHE A 247 -13.84 6.27 -0.15
N PHE A 248 -12.94 6.98 -0.81
CA PHE A 248 -11.71 7.45 -0.22
C PHE A 248 -11.83 8.89 0.28
N HIS A 249 -10.91 9.29 1.15
CA HIS A 249 -10.91 10.58 1.82
C HIS A 249 -9.89 11.53 1.18
N ARG A 250 -9.58 12.63 1.87
CA ARG A 250 -8.65 13.65 1.39
C ARG A 250 -7.28 13.08 1.02
N ALA A 251 -6.70 12.21 1.84
CA ALA A 251 -5.36 11.69 1.61
C ALA A 251 -5.25 10.97 0.26
N GLU A 252 -6.19 10.08 -0.05
CA GLU A 252 -6.20 9.39 -1.33
C GLU A 252 -6.57 10.31 -2.51
N TRP A 253 -7.38 11.34 -2.25
CA TRP A 253 -7.63 12.37 -3.26
C TRP A 253 -6.35 13.13 -3.60
N ASP A 254 -5.57 13.54 -2.60
CA ASP A 254 -4.31 14.23 -2.84
C ASP A 254 -3.30 13.30 -3.55
N ALA A 255 -3.37 12.00 -3.28
CA ALA A 255 -2.62 10.95 -3.98
C ALA A 255 -3.11 10.63 -5.42
N GLY A 256 -4.23 11.21 -5.86
CA GLY A 256 -4.74 11.06 -7.23
C GLY A 256 -5.88 10.07 -7.41
N ILE A 257 -6.36 9.39 -6.36
CA ILE A 257 -7.56 8.54 -6.47
C ILE A 257 -8.79 9.44 -6.66
N ARG A 258 -9.52 9.23 -7.75
CA ARG A 258 -10.75 9.97 -8.09
C ARG A 258 -11.97 9.07 -8.16
N ARG A 259 -11.90 7.87 -7.58
CA ARG A 259 -12.93 6.84 -7.75
C ARG A 259 -13.40 6.25 -6.43
N SER A 260 -14.68 5.90 -6.37
CA SER A 260 -15.26 5.07 -5.31
C SER A 260 -15.64 3.69 -5.85
N VAL A 261 -15.76 2.71 -4.97
CA VAL A 261 -16.12 1.33 -5.33
C VAL A 261 -17.57 1.06 -4.97
N CYS A 262 -18.31 0.48 -5.91
CA CYS A 262 -19.69 0.08 -5.74
C CYS A 262 -19.78 -1.44 -5.53
N TRP A 263 -20.60 -1.84 -4.57
CA TRP A 263 -20.73 -3.22 -4.14
C TRP A 263 -22.17 -3.69 -4.30
N ALA A 264 -22.36 -4.86 -4.90
CA ALA A 264 -23.65 -5.53 -4.99
C ALA A 264 -23.75 -6.57 -3.88
N LYS A 265 -24.92 -6.68 -3.24
CA LYS A 265 -25.21 -7.85 -2.41
C LYS A 265 -25.42 -9.06 -3.30
N THR A 266 -24.74 -10.15 -2.99
CA THR A 266 -24.75 -11.39 -3.76
C THR A 266 -24.87 -12.58 -2.82
N THR A 267 -25.47 -13.66 -3.27
CA THR A 267 -25.51 -14.93 -2.53
C THR A 267 -24.55 -15.92 -3.21
N LYS A 268 -23.36 -16.10 -2.62
CA LYS A 268 -22.44 -17.21 -2.94
C LYS A 268 -22.29 -18.15 -1.77
#